data_AF-A0A1Z9E8X3-F1
#
_entry.id   AF-A0A1Z9E8X3-F1
#
_cell.length_a   1.000
_cell.length_b   1.000
_cell.length_c   1.000
_cell.angle_alpha   90.00
_cell.angle_beta   90.00
_cell.angle_gamma   90.00
#
_symmetry.space_group_name_H-M   'P 1'
#
loop_
_entity.id
_entity.type
_entity.pdbx_description
1 polymer ?
#
loop_
_entity_poly.entity_id
_entity_poly.type
_entity_poly.pdbx_seq_one_letter_code
_entity_poly.pdbx_strand_id
1 'polypeptide(L)' 'MTFLTKIHPSMMTLLTPTMKTITLDTCPPVMVKLWEKSKRYFWRYDYEGCPKNGPFKSQQQAVNDARTFSAQL' A
#
# COMPACT_ATOMS: atom_id res chain seq x y z
N MET A 1 -27.60 37.82 -15.27
CA MET A 1 -26.55 37.02 -15.94
C MET A 1 -25.60 36.54 -14.87
N THR A 2 -25.91 35.40 -14.24
CA THR A 2 -25.15 34.87 -13.10
C THR A 2 -24.12 33.89 -13.61
N PHE A 3 -22.85 34.27 -13.57
CA PHE A 3 -21.74 33.36 -13.87
C PHE A 3 -21.60 32.36 -12.71
N LEU A 4 -22.15 31.16 -12.89
CA LEU A 4 -21.86 30.01 -12.04
C LEU A 4 -20.46 29.50 -12.40
N THR A 5 -19.46 29.95 -11.65
CA THR A 5 -18.12 29.37 -11.68
C THR A 5 -18.21 27.90 -11.30
N LYS A 6 -18.09 27.04 -12.31
CA LYS A 6 -17.95 25.60 -12.17
C LYS A 6 -16.63 25.32 -11.44
N ILE A 7 -16.69 25.18 -10.12
CA ILE A 7 -15.55 24.73 -9.32
C ILE A 7 -15.31 23.27 -9.72
N HIS A 8 -14.28 23.05 -10.54
CA HIS A 8 -13.73 21.72 -10.78
C HIS A 8 -13.12 21.23 -9.45
N PRO A 9 -13.52 20.07 -8.90
CA PRO A 9 -12.78 19.46 -7.81
C PRO A 9 -11.55 18.79 -8.41
N SER A 10 -10.48 19.54 -8.62
CA SER A 10 -9.16 18.99 -8.90
C SER A 10 -8.20 19.47 -7.83
N MET A 11 -7.41 18.53 -7.30
CA MET A 11 -6.22 18.74 -6.46
C MET A 11 -6.39 18.75 -4.93
N MET A 12 -7.28 17.93 -4.36
CA MET A 12 -7.15 17.49 -2.96
C MET A 12 -7.50 16.00 -2.83
N THR A 13 -6.75 15.14 -3.54
CA THR A 13 -6.70 13.73 -3.15
C THR A 13 -5.98 13.68 -1.81
N LEU A 14 -6.78 13.59 -0.76
CA LEU A 14 -6.37 13.42 0.63
C LEU A 14 -5.14 12.50 0.70
N LEU A 15 -4.07 12.99 1.32
CA LEU A 15 -2.84 12.25 1.63
C LEU A 15 -3.07 11.17 2.70
N THR A 16 -4.20 10.46 2.65
CA THR A 16 -4.36 9.23 3.42
C THR A 16 -3.44 8.20 2.80
N PRO A 17 -2.44 7.66 3.53
CA PRO A 17 -1.68 6.53 3.03
C PRO A 17 -2.70 5.43 2.70
N THR A 18 -2.76 5.03 1.43
CA THR A 18 -3.68 3.98 0.98
C THR A 18 -3.20 2.66 1.57
N MET A 19 -3.68 2.38 2.78
CA MET A 19 -3.35 1.15 3.48
C MET A 19 -4.21 0.03 2.89
N LYS A 20 -3.55 -0.95 2.29
CA LYS A 20 -4.17 -2.13 1.69
C LYS A 20 -3.63 -3.37 2.39
N THR A 21 -4.49 -4.13 3.03
CA THR A 21 -4.13 -5.46 3.52
C THR A 21 -4.36 -6.46 2.40
N ILE A 22 -3.33 -7.23 2.06
CA ILE A 22 -3.41 -8.37 1.15
C ILE A 22 -3.25 -9.64 1.98
N THR A 23 -4.04 -10.66 1.67
CA THR A 23 -3.81 -12.00 2.19
C THR A 23 -2.97 -12.74 1.16
N LEU A 24 -1.89 -13.37 1.61
CA LEU A 24 -1.11 -14.26 0.76
C LEU A 24 -1.55 -15.70 1.06
N ASP A 25 -1.87 -16.43 -0.01
CA ASP A 25 -2.24 -17.84 0.03
C ASP A 25 -1.00 -18.71 0.28
N THR A 26 -0.44 -18.58 1.48
CA THR A 26 0.64 -19.44 2.01
C THR A 26 0.09 -20.44 3.01
N CYS A 27 0.87 -21.46 3.39
CA CYS A 27 0.50 -22.42 4.43
C CYS A 27 1.48 -22.29 5.61
N PRO A 28 1.13 -21.59 6.70
CA PRO A 28 -0.14 -20.94 7.02
C PRO A 28 -0.38 -19.61 6.26
N PRO A 29 -1.64 -19.18 6.08
CA PRO A 29 -1.96 -17.96 5.35
C PRO A 29 -1.48 -16.74 6.13
N VAL A 30 -0.70 -15.87 5.46
CA VAL A 30 -0.14 -14.67 6.08
C VAL A 30 -0.84 -13.41 5.56
N MET A 31 -1.18 -12.52 6.49
CA MET A 31 -1.72 -11.21 6.14
C MET A 31 -0.58 -10.20 6.04
N VAL A 32 -0.59 -9.40 4.97
CA VAL A 32 0.43 -8.38 4.69
C VAL A 32 -0.25 -7.03 4.54
N LYS A 33 0.17 -6.08 5.36
CA LYS A 33 -0.24 -4.67 5.28
C LYS A 33 0.69 -3.94 4.31
N LEU A 34 0.16 -3.48 3.19
CA LEU A 34 0.81 -2.56 2.25
C LEU A 34 0.36 -1.13 2.52
N TRP A 35 1.25 -0.16 2.39
CA TRP A 35 0.88 1.26 2.40
C TRP A 35 1.84 2.09 1.56
N GLU A 36 1.36 3.24 1.13
CA GLU A 36 2.17 4.25 0.46
C GLU A 36 2.52 5.37 1.44
N LYS A 37 3.80 5.79 1.46
CA LYS A 37 4.25 7.00 2.15
C LYS A 37 5.19 7.79 1.23
N SER A 38 4.84 9.05 0.95
CA SER A 38 5.66 9.97 0.14
C SER A 38 6.07 9.40 -1.23
N LYS A 39 5.12 8.83 -2.00
CA LYS A 39 5.37 8.18 -3.30
C LYS A 39 6.26 6.93 -3.24
N ARG A 40 6.47 6.37 -2.05
CA ARG A 40 7.19 5.11 -1.83
C ARG A 40 6.22 4.10 -1.23
N TYR A 41 6.37 2.85 -1.64
CA TYR A 41 5.53 1.77 -1.16
C TYR A 41 6.27 0.97 -0.11
N PHE A 42 5.54 0.50 0.88
CA PHE A 42 6.05 -0.28 1.99
C PHE A 42 5.08 -1.42 2.25
N TRP A 43 5.60 -2.53 2.75
CA TRP A 43 4.77 -3.63 3.22
C TRP A 43 5.31 -4.18 4.53
N ARG A 44 4.45 -4.79 5.33
CA ARG A 44 4.82 -5.53 6.53
C ARG A 44 3.83 -6.64 6.78
N TYR A 45 4.23 -7.70 7.45
CA TYR A 45 3.25 -8.67 7.93
C TYR A 45 2.34 -8.06 8.99
N ASP A 46 1.10 -8.53 9.04
CA ASP A 46 0.14 -8.17 10.09
C ASP A 46 0.41 -8.93 11.40
N TYR A 47 1.67 -8.97 11.79
CA TYR A 47 2.13 -9.54 13.05
C TYR A 47 2.81 -8.44 13.85
N GLU A 48 2.59 -8.47 15.17
CA GLU A 48 3.23 -7.55 16.10
C GLU A 48 4.75 -7.78 16.09
N GLY A 49 5.53 -6.70 16.07
CA GLY A 49 6.99 -6.75 16.07
C GLY A 49 7.66 -7.02 14.72
N CYS A 50 6.92 -7.23 13.63
CA CYS A 50 7.54 -7.39 12.31
C CYS A 50 8.12 -6.08 11.76
N PRO A 51 9.35 -6.09 11.24
CA PRO A 51 9.91 -4.93 10.54
C PRO A 51 9.11 -4.66 9.26
N LYS A 52 9.12 -3.39 8.85
CA LYS A 52 8.59 -2.98 7.55
C LYS A 52 9.62 -3.22 6.45
N ASN A 53 9.17 -3.71 5.32
CA ASN A 53 9.95 -3.87 4.10
C ASN A 53 9.67 -2.72 3.13
N GLY A 54 10.73 -2.24 2.47
CA GLY A 54 10.72 -1.09 1.57
C GLY A 54 11.93 -0.17 1.80
N PRO A 55 12.02 0.98 1.11
CA PRO A 55 11.02 1.60 0.22
C PRO A 55 11.02 1.04 -1.21
N PHE A 56 9.84 0.68 -1.73
CA PHE A 56 9.64 0.25 -3.11
C PHE A 56 9.20 1.40 -4.02
N LYS A 57 9.47 1.28 -5.33
CA LYS A 57 9.11 2.30 -6.33
C LYS A 57 7.65 2.18 -6.81
N SER A 58 7.06 0.99 -6.70
CA SER A 58 5.67 0.73 -7.11
C SER A 58 4.96 -0.22 -6.14
N GLN A 59 3.63 -0.14 -6.08
CA GLN A 59 2.80 -1.05 -5.28
C GLN A 59 3.06 -2.50 -5.67
N GLN A 60 3.21 -2.76 -6.98
CA GLN A 60 3.39 -4.09 -7.52
C GLN A 60 4.74 -4.72 -7.11
N GLN A 61 5.80 -3.90 -7.01
CA GLN A 61 7.07 -4.36 -6.45
C GLN A 61 6.92 -4.79 -4.98
N ALA A 62 6.23 -3.99 -4.16
CA ALA A 62 5.99 -4.34 -2.77
C ALA A 62 5.16 -5.63 -2.61
N VAL A 63 4.14 -5.84 -3.46
CA VAL A 63 3.33 -7.08 -3.45
C VAL A 63 4.16 -8.29 -3.90
N ASN A 64 4.96 -8.13 -4.96
CA ASN A 64 5.79 -9.23 -5.47
C ASN A 64 6.86 -9.62 -4.46
N ASP A 65 7.51 -8.64 -3.83
CA ASP A 65 8.48 -8.85 -2.77
C ASP A 65 7.86 -9.59 -1.58
N ALA A 66 6.67 -9.17 -1.13
CA ALA A 66 5.92 -9.86 -0.08
C ALA A 66 5.61 -11.32 -0.43
N ARG A 67 5.21 -11.60 -1.68
CA ARG A 67 4.98 -12.96 -2.19
C ARG A 67 6.25 -13.78 -2.20
N THR A 68 7.33 -13.25 -2.76
CA THR A 68 8.63 -13.95 -2.85
C THR A 68 9.21 -14.23 -1.47
N PHE A 69 9.16 -13.27 -0.55
CA PHE A 69 9.63 -13.45 0.83
C PHE A 69 8.83 -14.54 1.55
N SER A 70 7.51 -14.54 1.38
CA SER A 70 6.65 -15.56 2.00
C SER A 70 6.80 -16.96 1.39
N ALA A 71 7.29 -17.06 0.15
CA ALA A 71 7.57 -18.33 -0.52
C ALA A 71 8.96 -18.91 -0.18
N GLN A 72 9.83 -18.14 0.49
CA GLN A 72 11.14 -18.60 0.96
C GLN A 72 11.12 -19.15 2.40
N LEU A 73 9.98 -19.03 3.09
CA LEU A 73 9.71 -19.64 4.39
C LEU A 73 9.15 -21.06 4.21
#